data_AF-A0A1W4WRS2-F1
#
_entry.id   AF-A0A1W4WRS2-F1
#
_cell.length_a   1.000
_cell.length_b   1.000
_cell.length_c   1.000
_cell.angle_alpha   90.00
_cell.angle_beta   90.00
_cell.angle_gamma   90.00
#
_symmetry.space_group_name_H-M   'P 1'
#
loop_
_entity.id
_entity.type
_entity.pdbx_description
1 polymer ?
#
loop_
_entity_poly.entity_id
_entity_poly.type
_entity_poly.pdbx_seq_one_letter_code
_entity_poly.pdbx_strand_id
1 'polypeptide(L)'
;MADDDAQRQAILRKAFQMFDPGNSGTIETIKITTILNSMGQVFDHKELGEMIKANDPDNSGRVDFEGFAMIASHFLEEDDAESTQQELKEAFRLYDREGNGYITTGTLKEILKALDDKLTNAELDGIIAEIDTDGSGTVDFDEFMEMMTGD
;
A
#
# COMPACT_ATOMS: atom_id res chain seq x y z
N MET A 1 1.23 -13.10 -7.91
CA MET A 1 -0.23 -13.09 -7.66
C MET A 1 -0.73 -14.32 -6.90
N ALA A 2 -0.47 -15.57 -7.33
CA ALA A 2 -0.83 -16.76 -6.51
C ALA A 2 0.15 -17.03 -5.36
N ASP A 3 1.43 -16.69 -5.54
CA ASP A 3 2.48 -16.87 -4.53
C ASP A 3 2.35 -15.90 -3.34
N ASP A 4 1.84 -14.70 -3.59
CA ASP A 4 1.63 -13.66 -2.57
C ASP A 4 0.57 -14.06 -1.54
N ASP A 5 -0.56 -14.63 -1.98
CA ASP A 5 -1.63 -15.07 -1.09
C ASP A 5 -1.18 -16.21 -0.15
N ALA A 6 -0.46 -17.20 -0.71
CA ALA A 6 0.08 -18.31 0.07
C ALA A 6 1.11 -17.85 1.11
N GLN A 7 1.94 -16.87 0.78
CA GLN A 7 2.91 -16.28 1.70
C GLN A 7 2.23 -15.46 2.79
N ARG A 8 1.20 -14.68 2.45
CA ARG A 8 0.38 -13.90 3.40
C ARG A 8 -0.31 -14.82 4.41
N GLN A 9 -0.99 -15.86 3.95
CA GLN A 9 -1.61 -16.86 4.83
C GLN A 9 -0.57 -17.54 5.73
N ALA A 10 0.63 -17.81 5.23
CA ALA A 10 1.71 -18.39 6.03
C ALA A 10 2.22 -17.44 7.13
N ILE A 11 2.29 -16.13 6.86
CA ILE A 11 2.67 -15.10 7.84
C ILE A 11 1.60 -14.98 8.92
N LEU A 12 0.33 -14.87 8.52
CA LEU A 12 -0.82 -14.83 9.42
C LEU A 12 -0.87 -16.05 10.33
N ARG A 13 -0.68 -17.24 9.76
CA ARG A 13 -0.66 -18.49 10.52
C ARG A 13 0.50 -18.58 11.50
N LYS A 14 1.69 -18.11 11.11
CA LYS A 14 2.85 -18.04 12.02
C LYS A 14 2.61 -17.03 13.15
N ALA A 15 2.05 -15.86 12.83
CA ALA A 15 1.68 -14.87 13.83
C ALA A 15 0.65 -15.46 14.81
N PHE A 16 -0.43 -16.08 14.32
CA PHE A 16 -1.42 -16.74 15.17
C PHE A 16 -0.77 -17.77 16.12
N GLN A 17 0.09 -18.65 15.60
CA GLN A 17 0.78 -19.67 16.41
C GLN A 17 1.75 -19.08 17.45
N MET A 18 2.37 -17.94 17.17
CA MET A 18 3.21 -17.26 18.17
C MET A 18 2.40 -16.79 19.39
N PHE A 19 1.13 -16.45 19.18
CA PHE A 19 0.26 -15.90 20.23
C PHE A 19 -0.72 -16.93 20.82
N ASP A 20 -0.85 -18.09 20.18
CA ASP A 20 -1.51 -19.32 20.67
C ASP A 20 -0.50 -20.46 20.99
N PRO A 21 0.41 -20.28 21.96
CA PRO A 21 1.39 -21.32 22.32
C PRO A 21 0.75 -22.59 22.89
N GLY A 22 -0.51 -22.50 23.33
CA GLY A 22 -1.29 -23.63 23.82
C GLY A 22 -1.97 -24.45 22.73
N ASN A 23 -1.90 -24.00 21.46
CA ASN A 23 -2.65 -24.58 20.34
C ASN A 23 -4.14 -24.73 20.69
N SER A 24 -4.67 -23.74 21.42
CA SER A 24 -6.06 -23.71 21.84
C SER A 24 -7.00 -23.45 20.66
N GLY A 25 -6.45 -23.05 19.51
CA GLY A 25 -7.20 -22.72 18.31
C GLY A 25 -7.87 -21.35 18.39
N THR A 26 -7.64 -20.60 19.47
CA THR A 26 -8.17 -19.25 19.67
C THR A 26 -7.12 -18.35 20.31
N ILE A 27 -7.13 -17.06 19.98
CA ILE A 27 -6.31 -16.05 20.64
C ILE A 27 -7.20 -15.02 21.31
N GLU A 28 -6.72 -14.44 22.40
CA GLU A 28 -7.42 -13.36 23.07
C GLU A 28 -7.40 -12.10 22.21
N THR A 29 -8.53 -11.40 22.14
CA THR A 29 -8.69 -10.20 21.29
C THR A 29 -7.68 -9.10 21.62
N ILE A 30 -7.30 -8.99 22.91
CA ILE A 30 -6.24 -8.09 23.39
C ILE A 30 -4.87 -8.39 22.75
N LYS A 31 -4.59 -9.65 22.41
CA LYS A 31 -3.35 -10.04 21.75
C LYS A 31 -3.31 -9.55 20.30
N ILE A 32 -4.45 -9.46 19.62
CA ILE A 32 -4.53 -8.94 18.24
C ILE A 32 -4.01 -7.51 18.17
N THR A 33 -4.45 -6.65 19.09
CA THR A 33 -3.95 -5.27 19.22
C THR A 33 -2.43 -5.24 19.41
N THR A 34 -1.90 -6.19 20.19
CA THR A 34 -0.47 -6.29 20.45
C THR A 34 0.30 -6.74 19.20
N ILE A 35 -0.27 -7.68 18.42
CA ILE A 35 0.29 -8.17 17.16
C ILE A 35 0.37 -7.03 16.14
N LEU A 36 -0.75 -6.34 15.88
CA LEU A 36 -0.82 -5.26 14.91
C LEU A 36 0.14 -4.12 15.29
N ASN A 37 0.18 -3.74 16.57
CA ASN A 37 1.10 -2.72 17.05
C ASN A 37 2.58 -3.17 16.94
N SER A 38 2.86 -4.45 17.15
CA SER A 38 4.21 -5.01 16.97
C SER A 38 4.63 -5.15 15.51
N MET A 39 3.67 -5.16 14.58
CA MET A 39 3.91 -5.12 13.12
C MET A 39 4.20 -3.68 12.63
N GLY A 40 4.07 -2.68 13.52
CA GLY A 40 4.34 -1.28 13.18
C GLY A 40 3.22 -0.59 12.40
N GLN A 41 2.05 -1.23 12.28
CA GLN A 41 0.90 -0.63 11.62
C GLN A 41 0.18 0.35 12.56
N VAL A 42 -0.23 1.49 12.01
CA VAL A 42 -1.05 2.48 12.69
C VAL A 42 -2.49 2.21 12.33
N PHE A 43 -3.31 1.82 13.30
CA PHE A 43 -4.73 1.52 13.12
C PHE A 43 -5.57 2.26 14.15
N ASP A 44 -6.84 2.52 13.85
CA ASP A 44 -7.75 3.13 14.80
C ASP A 44 -8.31 2.08 15.77
N HIS A 45 -8.18 2.34 17.07
CA HIS A 45 -8.67 1.41 18.11
C HIS A 45 -10.18 1.17 18.04
N LYS A 46 -10.95 2.13 17.52
CA LYS A 46 -12.40 2.00 17.37
C LYS A 46 -12.74 1.02 16.25
N GLU A 47 -12.09 1.17 15.10
CA GLU A 47 -12.28 0.30 13.93
C GLU A 47 -11.86 -1.14 14.22
N LEU A 48 -10.69 -1.32 14.85
CA LEU A 48 -10.26 -2.63 15.33
C LEU A 48 -11.28 -3.24 16.31
N GLY A 49 -11.87 -2.43 17.17
CA GLY A 49 -12.93 -2.85 18.09
C GLY A 49 -14.20 -3.31 17.38
N GLU A 50 -14.61 -2.64 16.30
CA GLU A 50 -15.75 -3.05 15.47
C GLU A 50 -15.47 -4.36 14.73
N MET A 51 -14.27 -4.50 14.17
CA MET A 51 -13.79 -5.72 13.52
C MET A 51 -13.73 -6.90 14.49
N ILE A 52 -13.21 -6.70 15.69
CA ILE A 52 -13.19 -7.71 16.76
C ILE A 52 -14.62 -8.11 17.13
N LYS A 53 -15.53 -7.14 17.31
CA LYS A 53 -16.92 -7.41 17.69
C LYS A 53 -17.70 -8.14 16.60
N ALA A 54 -17.39 -7.89 15.33
CA ALA A 54 -17.96 -8.64 14.20
C ALA A 54 -17.52 -10.12 14.21
N ASN A 55 -16.28 -10.39 14.63
CA ASN A 55 -15.69 -11.72 14.68
C ASN A 55 -15.88 -12.45 16.04
N ASP A 56 -16.23 -11.72 17.10
CA ASP A 56 -16.56 -12.23 18.44
C ASP A 56 -17.97 -11.78 18.87
N PRO A 57 -19.03 -12.27 18.21
CA PRO A 57 -20.41 -11.87 18.52
C PRO A 57 -20.85 -12.31 19.93
N ASP A 58 -20.23 -13.37 20.46
CA ASP A 58 -20.51 -13.90 21.80
C ASP A 58 -19.80 -13.09 22.90
N ASN A 59 -18.92 -12.14 22.54
CA ASN A 59 -18.06 -11.41 23.48
C ASN A 59 -17.24 -12.36 24.36
N SER A 60 -16.79 -13.47 23.79
CA SER A 60 -15.91 -14.45 24.42
C SER A 60 -14.56 -13.83 24.81
N GLY A 61 -14.20 -12.70 24.17
CA GLY A 61 -12.88 -12.08 24.27
C GLY A 61 -11.81 -12.90 23.56
N ARG A 62 -12.22 -13.84 22.70
CA ARG A 62 -11.37 -14.77 21.96
C ARG A 62 -11.87 -14.86 20.53
N VAL A 63 -10.94 -14.92 19.59
CA VAL A 63 -11.22 -15.20 18.17
C VAL A 63 -10.41 -16.41 17.73
N ASP A 64 -10.97 -17.20 16.84
CA ASP A 64 -10.25 -18.27 16.16
C ASP A 64 -9.37 -17.72 15.02
N PHE A 65 -8.67 -18.62 14.32
CA PHE A 65 -7.80 -18.26 13.22
C PHE A 65 -8.53 -17.55 12.09
N GLU A 66 -9.78 -17.90 11.80
CA GLU A 66 -10.56 -17.28 10.73
C GLU A 66 -10.90 -15.83 11.08
N GLY A 67 -11.33 -15.59 12.32
CA GLY A 67 -11.57 -14.24 12.83
C GLY A 67 -10.29 -13.40 12.88
N PHE A 68 -9.18 -13.97 13.35
CA PHE A 68 -7.87 -13.30 13.31
C PHE A 68 -7.43 -13.01 11.87
N ALA A 69 -7.57 -13.97 10.95
CA ALA A 69 -7.17 -13.81 9.56
C ALA A 69 -8.04 -12.75 8.88
N MET A 70 -9.32 -12.63 9.17
CA MET A 70 -10.17 -11.56 8.63
C MET A 70 -9.74 -10.18 9.14
N ILE A 71 -9.49 -10.05 10.45
CA ILE A 71 -9.03 -8.80 11.05
C ILE A 71 -7.65 -8.44 10.50
N ALA A 72 -6.71 -9.36 10.57
CA ALA A 72 -5.35 -9.13 10.13
C ALA A 72 -5.27 -8.97 8.61
N SER A 73 -6.10 -9.64 7.81
CA SER A 73 -6.17 -9.35 6.37
C SER A 73 -6.69 -7.95 6.16
N HIS A 74 -7.75 -7.50 6.83
CA HIS A 74 -8.24 -6.12 6.70
C HIS A 74 -7.18 -5.06 6.99
N PHE A 75 -6.42 -5.23 8.09
CA PHE A 75 -5.33 -4.30 8.44
C PHE A 75 -4.07 -4.49 7.59
N LEU A 76 -3.78 -5.70 7.11
CA LEU A 76 -2.63 -5.99 6.22
C LEU A 76 -2.96 -5.76 4.74
N GLU A 77 -4.23 -5.60 4.34
CA GLU A 77 -4.67 -5.30 2.96
C GLU A 77 -4.52 -3.83 2.61
N GLU A 78 -4.38 -2.95 3.60
CA GLU A 78 -4.20 -1.51 3.36
C GLU A 78 -2.85 -1.16 2.71
N ASP A 79 -1.95 -2.13 2.51
CA ASP A 79 -0.67 -1.89 1.85
C ASP A 79 -0.53 -2.76 0.58
N ASP A 80 -0.90 -2.18 -0.57
CA ASP A 80 -0.25 -2.42 -1.88
C ASP A 80 -0.92 -1.62 -3.02
N ALA A 81 -2.20 -1.28 -2.94
CA ALA A 81 -2.88 -0.53 -4.02
C ALA A 81 -3.19 0.92 -3.64
N GLU A 82 -3.81 1.15 -2.48
CA GLU A 82 -4.13 2.50 -2.01
C GLU A 82 -2.88 3.24 -1.54
N SER A 83 -1.97 2.60 -0.80
CA SER A 83 -0.66 3.18 -0.46
C SER A 83 0.11 3.59 -1.72
N THR A 84 0.20 2.73 -2.74
CA THR A 84 0.90 3.08 -3.98
C THR A 84 0.22 4.23 -4.72
N GLN A 85 -1.10 4.24 -4.86
CA GLN A 85 -1.79 5.39 -5.46
C GLN A 85 -1.60 6.67 -4.65
N GLN A 86 -1.59 6.58 -3.31
CA GLN A 86 -1.45 7.73 -2.43
C GLN A 86 -0.02 8.27 -2.43
N GLU A 87 0.99 7.39 -2.38
CA GLU A 87 2.40 7.72 -2.56
C GLU A 87 2.67 8.33 -3.94
N LEU A 88 2.11 7.73 -5.02
CA LEU A 88 2.19 8.30 -6.37
C LEU A 88 1.51 9.66 -6.45
N LYS A 89 0.40 9.87 -5.74
CA LYS A 89 -0.32 11.14 -5.71
C LYS A 89 0.37 12.21 -4.86
N GLU A 90 1.11 11.81 -3.83
CA GLU A 90 1.97 12.70 -3.06
C GLU A 90 3.24 13.04 -3.82
N ALA A 91 3.87 12.08 -4.49
CA ALA A 91 4.98 12.29 -5.40
C ALA A 91 4.55 13.21 -6.56
N PHE A 92 3.41 12.95 -7.19
CA PHE A 92 2.84 13.79 -8.24
C PHE A 92 2.61 15.22 -7.75
N ARG A 93 2.07 15.41 -6.55
CA ARG A 93 1.92 16.75 -5.94
C ARG A 93 3.25 17.43 -5.61
N LEU A 94 4.30 16.67 -5.29
CA LEU A 94 5.64 17.21 -5.10
C LEU A 94 6.22 17.76 -6.41
N TYR A 95 5.84 17.13 -7.53
CA TYR A 95 6.29 17.49 -8.87
C TYR A 95 5.43 18.56 -9.55
N ASP A 96 4.10 18.54 -9.34
CA ASP A 96 3.15 19.57 -9.76
C ASP A 96 3.24 20.81 -8.86
N ARG A 97 4.36 21.54 -8.97
CA ARG A 97 4.62 22.75 -8.17
C ARG A 97 3.58 23.86 -8.34
N GLU A 98 2.88 23.85 -9.47
CA GLU A 98 1.84 24.85 -9.77
C GLU A 98 0.46 24.43 -9.27
N GLY A 99 0.26 23.16 -8.88
CA GLY A 99 -1.01 22.66 -8.36
C GLY A 99 -2.10 22.58 -9.43
N ASN A 100 -1.72 22.49 -10.70
CA ASN A 100 -2.64 22.50 -11.84
C ASN A 100 -3.23 21.11 -12.12
N GLY A 101 -2.71 20.06 -11.48
CA GLY A 101 -3.12 18.67 -11.69
C GLY A 101 -2.44 17.97 -12.88
N TYR A 102 -1.38 18.57 -13.43
CA TYR A 102 -0.58 18.02 -14.52
C TYR A 102 0.88 18.47 -14.39
N ILE A 103 1.83 17.60 -14.75
CA ILE A 103 3.26 17.91 -14.75
C ILE A 103 3.65 18.30 -16.17
N THR A 104 4.16 19.51 -16.39
CA THR A 104 4.63 19.87 -17.73
C THR A 104 5.84 19.03 -18.14
N THR A 105 5.97 18.72 -19.42
CA THR A 105 7.11 17.97 -19.96
C THR A 105 8.46 18.62 -19.62
N GLY A 106 8.50 19.94 -19.49
CA GLY A 106 9.67 20.68 -19.00
C GLY A 106 10.04 20.33 -17.56
N THR A 107 9.06 20.34 -16.65
CA THR A 107 9.26 19.97 -15.25
C THR A 107 9.69 18.50 -15.12
N LEU A 108 9.05 17.60 -15.88
CA LEU A 108 9.40 16.17 -15.86
C LEU A 108 10.84 15.94 -16.36
N LYS A 109 11.29 16.67 -17.39
CA LYS A 109 12.71 16.63 -17.82
C LYS A 109 13.67 17.08 -16.73
N GLU A 110 13.34 18.14 -15.98
CA GLU A 110 14.18 18.58 -14.86
C GLU A 110 14.25 17.52 -13.74
N ILE A 111 13.13 16.84 -13.46
CA ILE A 111 13.05 15.77 -12.46
C ILE A 111 13.90 14.56 -12.90
N LEU A 112 13.72 14.08 -14.12
CA LEU A 112 14.48 12.96 -14.68
C LEU A 112 15.98 13.26 -14.71
N LYS A 113 16.35 14.49 -15.05
CA LYS A 113 17.74 14.97 -15.00
C LYS A 113 18.29 15.03 -13.57
N ALA A 114 17.46 15.38 -12.59
CA ALA A 114 17.85 15.40 -11.17
C ALA A 114 17.99 13.98 -10.58
N LEU A 115 17.20 13.02 -11.06
CA LEU A 115 17.28 11.61 -10.68
C LEU A 115 18.49 10.93 -11.32
N ASP A 116 18.75 11.17 -12.60
CA ASP A 116 19.92 10.68 -13.31
C ASP A 116 20.52 11.75 -14.24
N ASP A 117 21.58 12.42 -13.76
CA ASP A 117 22.26 13.50 -14.48
C ASP A 117 22.95 13.01 -15.78
N LYS A 118 23.14 11.70 -15.95
CA LYS A 118 23.81 11.14 -17.13
C LYS A 118 22.88 11.07 -18.34
N LEU A 119 21.57 11.17 -18.14
CA LEU A 119 20.60 11.23 -19.24
C LEU A 119 20.86 12.47 -20.10
N THR A 120 20.98 12.28 -21.41
CA THR A 120 21.14 13.39 -22.35
C THR A 120 19.78 13.99 -22.69
N ASN A 121 19.77 15.21 -23.22
CA ASN A 121 18.50 15.84 -23.64
C ASN A 121 17.74 15.00 -24.68
N ALA A 122 18.44 14.21 -25.51
CA ALA A 122 17.80 13.32 -26.49
C ALA A 122 17.13 12.11 -25.82
N GLU A 123 17.77 11.52 -24.81
CA GLU A 123 17.18 10.41 -24.02
C GLU A 123 15.97 10.92 -23.24
N LEU A 124 16.09 12.09 -22.61
CA LEU A 124 14.98 12.74 -21.92
C LEU A 124 13.81 13.04 -22.86
N ASP A 125 14.08 13.49 -24.09
CA ASP A 125 13.03 13.71 -25.09
C ASP A 125 12.34 12.41 -25.50
N GLY A 126 13.10 11.32 -25.62
CA GLY A 126 12.56 9.98 -25.90
C GLY A 126 11.66 9.47 -24.77
N ILE A 127 12.11 9.60 -23.51
CA ILE A 127 11.32 9.19 -22.33
C ILE A 127 10.03 10.00 -22.24
N ILE A 128 10.11 11.31 -22.47
CA ILE A 128 8.92 12.18 -22.46
C ILE A 128 7.94 11.80 -23.58
N ALA A 129 8.43 11.52 -24.78
CA ALA A 129 7.59 11.12 -25.91
C ALA A 129 6.95 9.74 -25.73
N GLU A 130 7.54 8.88 -24.89
CA GLU A 130 6.96 7.58 -24.53
C GLU A 130 5.84 7.72 -23.49
N ILE A 131 5.93 8.72 -22.60
CA ILE A 131 4.95 8.97 -21.53
C ILE A 131 3.79 9.84 -22.02
N ASP A 132 4.06 10.94 -22.73
CA ASP A 132 3.05 11.87 -23.28
C ASP A 132 2.44 11.30 -24.58
N THR A 133 1.66 10.23 -24.44
CA THR A 133 1.11 9.48 -25.58
C THR A 133 0.00 10.25 -26.31
N ASP A 134 -0.72 11.12 -25.60
CA ASP A 134 -1.72 12.02 -26.21
C ASP A 134 -1.07 13.25 -26.88
N GLY A 135 0.22 13.50 -26.61
CA GLY A 135 0.94 14.66 -27.15
C GLY A 135 0.40 15.98 -26.62
N SER A 136 -0.12 15.96 -25.39
CA SER A 136 -0.69 17.12 -24.70
C SER A 136 0.39 18.13 -24.28
N GLY A 137 1.66 17.71 -24.25
CA GLY A 137 2.78 18.50 -23.75
C GLY A 137 2.82 18.57 -22.22
N THR A 138 1.96 17.79 -21.56
CA THR A 138 1.79 17.66 -20.12
C THR A 138 1.63 16.18 -19.77
N VAL A 139 1.96 15.79 -18.55
CA VAL A 139 1.77 14.45 -18.03
C VAL A 139 0.72 14.51 -16.94
N ASP A 140 -0.42 13.87 -17.17
CA ASP A 140 -1.47 13.78 -16.17
C ASP A 140 -1.23 12.62 -15.19
N PHE A 141 -2.11 12.47 -14.20
CA PHE A 141 -1.94 11.48 -13.15
C PHE A 141 -2.00 10.03 -13.67
N ASP A 142 -2.77 9.78 -14.72
CA ASP A 142 -2.93 8.46 -15.32
C ASP A 142 -1.65 8.07 -16.06
N GLU A 143 -1.11 8.97 -16.90
CA GLU A 143 0.16 8.80 -17.61
C GLU A 143 1.35 8.64 -16.63
N PHE A 144 1.34 9.38 -15.52
CA PHE A 144 2.35 9.22 -14.46
C PHE A 144 2.24 7.88 -13.73
N MET A 145 1.02 7.37 -13.53
CA MET A 145 0.80 6.03 -12.97
C MET A 145 1.32 4.97 -13.92
N GLU A 146 0.99 5.05 -15.21
CA GLU A 146 1.43 4.09 -16.23
C GLU A 146 2.97 4.03 -16.29
N MET A 147 3.63 5.19 -16.26
CA MET A 147 5.10 5.29 -16.16
C MET A 147 5.67 4.57 -14.91
N MET A 148 5.07 4.78 -13.74
CA MET A 148 5.60 4.27 -12.47
C MET A 148 5.26 2.80 -12.22
N THR A 149 4.15 2.32 -12.79
CA THR A 149 3.64 0.96 -12.60
C THR A 149 4.09 0.03 -13.74
N GLY A 150 4.46 0.58 -14.90
CA GLY A 150 5.11 -0.14 -16.00
C GLY A 150 4.26 -1.22 -16.67
N ASP A 151 2.94 -1.01 -16.78
CA ASP A 151 2.03 -1.89 -17.55
C ASP A 151 2.04 -1.54 -19.05
#